data_AF-A0A0B6YN65-F1
#
_entry.id   AF-A0A0B6YN65-F1
#
_cell.length_a   1.000
_cell.length_b   1.000
_cell.length_c   1.000
_cell.angle_alpha   90.00
_cell.angle_beta   90.00
_cell.angle_gamma   90.00
#
_symmetry.space_group_name_H-M   'P 1'
#
loop_
_entity.id
_entity.type
_entity.pdbx_description
1 polymer ?
#
loop_
_entity_poly.entity_id
_entity_poly.type
_entity_poly.pdbx_seq_one_letter_code
_entity_poly.pdbx_strand_id
1 'polypeptide(L)'
;CDPETAVKCYRDLEISWSSQGMLTLTLKAVRNLYLPMINFIKQAVGDVLNHSNVKDVKLIFLVGGLAESPIIQQEITQEFCNMIKVITPSDASLAILKGALYFGIDPMIVERRRTYLTYGVGILDRFDLRHHPTSKKVKTNRCEWCIDIFDKYIGPDEDIVLGKTIVKSYTLSKPGM
;
A
#
# COMPACT_ATOMS: atom_id res chain seq x y z
N CYS A 1 43.60 2.48 -22.61
CA CYS A 1 42.66 2.68 -23.74
C CYS A 1 42.04 4.05 -23.56
N ASP A 2 42.17 4.95 -24.52
CA ASP A 2 41.47 6.24 -24.46
C ASP A 2 39.96 6.07 -24.74
N PRO A 3 39.09 6.94 -24.18
CA PRO A 3 37.65 6.80 -24.31
C PRO A 3 37.14 6.86 -25.76
N GLU A 4 37.78 7.68 -26.60
CA GLU A 4 37.40 7.81 -28.02
C GLU A 4 37.64 6.51 -28.78
N THR A 5 38.80 5.89 -28.59
CA THR A 5 39.13 4.59 -29.16
C THR A 5 38.21 3.50 -28.61
N ALA A 6 37.85 3.54 -27.32
CA ALA A 6 36.91 2.59 -26.74
C ALA A 6 35.51 2.68 -27.39
N VAL A 7 34.97 3.88 -27.58
CA VAL A 7 33.67 4.09 -28.25
C VAL A 7 33.72 3.63 -29.72
N LYS A 8 34.80 3.96 -30.45
CA LYS A 8 35.00 3.50 -31.83
C LYS A 8 35.12 1.97 -31.93
N CYS A 9 35.78 1.34 -30.96
CA CYS A 9 35.90 -0.12 -30.88
C CYS A 9 34.57 -0.80 -30.53
N TYR A 10 33.74 -0.17 -29.71
CA TYR A 10 32.42 -0.69 -29.32
C TYR A 10 31.42 -0.72 -30.50
N ARG A 11 31.60 0.16 -31.51
CA ARG A 11 30.85 0.19 -32.78
C ARG A 11 29.33 0.27 -32.63
N ASP A 12 28.84 0.92 -31.57
CA ASP A 12 27.43 1.22 -31.42
C ASP A 12 27.09 2.57 -32.06
N LEU A 13 26.14 2.58 -33.00
CA LEU A 13 25.69 3.78 -33.70
C LEU A 13 24.94 4.75 -32.77
N GLU A 14 24.53 4.28 -31.59
CA GLU A 14 23.78 5.05 -30.61
C GLU A 14 24.69 5.76 -29.59
N ILE A 15 26.01 5.57 -29.67
CA ILE A 15 27.01 6.09 -28.74
C ILE A 15 28.10 6.81 -29.53
N SER A 16 28.39 8.07 -29.18
CA SER A 16 29.49 8.82 -29.81
C SER A 16 30.33 9.58 -28.79
N TRP A 17 31.58 9.84 -29.16
CA TRP A 17 32.51 10.65 -28.38
C TRP A 17 32.76 11.96 -29.11
N SER A 18 32.58 13.09 -28.43
CA SER A 18 32.86 14.42 -28.97
C SER A 18 34.33 14.80 -28.76
N SER A 19 34.86 15.65 -29.64
CA SER A 19 36.20 16.23 -29.50
C SER A 19 36.38 17.08 -28.23
N GLN A 20 35.28 17.46 -27.58
CA GLN A 20 35.27 18.18 -26.30
C GLN A 20 35.38 17.25 -25.08
N GLY A 21 35.50 15.93 -25.30
CA GLY A 21 35.64 14.94 -24.23
C GLY A 21 34.31 14.50 -23.61
N MET A 22 33.18 14.65 -24.32
CA MET A 22 31.86 14.24 -23.84
C MET A 22 31.37 12.98 -24.55
N LEU A 23 30.83 12.04 -23.78
CA LEU A 23 30.06 10.90 -24.27
C LEU A 23 28.62 11.34 -24.59
N THR A 24 28.18 11.09 -25.80
CA THR A 24 26.81 11.38 -26.26
C THR A 24 26.08 10.07 -26.51
N LEU A 25 24.88 9.96 -25.95
CA LEU A 25 23.99 8.82 -26.14
C LEU A 25 22.73 9.30 -26.87
N THR A 26 22.27 8.52 -27.84
CA THR A 26 20.94 8.77 -28.42
C THR A 26 19.85 8.45 -27.40
N LEU A 27 18.65 8.99 -27.63
CA LEU A 27 17.48 8.65 -26.81
C LEU A 27 17.19 7.14 -26.80
N LYS A 28 17.50 6.44 -27.89
CA LYS A 28 17.33 4.99 -28.01
C LYS A 28 18.31 4.23 -27.10
N ALA A 29 19.58 4.63 -27.08
CA ALA A 29 20.58 4.05 -26.16
C ALA A 29 20.17 4.30 -24.71
N VAL A 30 19.76 5.53 -24.38
CA VAL A 30 19.25 5.85 -23.05
C VAL A 30 18.05 4.98 -22.71
N ARG A 31 17.04 4.88 -23.58
CA ARG A 31 15.87 4.01 -23.33
C ARG A 31 16.30 2.56 -23.07
N ASN A 32 17.18 2.01 -23.90
CA ASN A 32 17.68 0.64 -23.75
C ASN A 32 18.39 0.39 -22.41
N LEU A 33 19.12 1.39 -21.89
CA LEU A 33 19.73 1.32 -20.56
C LEU A 33 18.69 1.23 -19.44
N TYR A 34 17.54 1.89 -19.59
CA TYR A 34 16.48 1.90 -18.58
C TYR A 34 15.52 0.71 -18.68
N LEU A 35 15.39 0.08 -19.86
CA LEU A 35 14.42 -1.00 -20.11
C LEU A 35 14.48 -2.15 -19.08
N PRO A 36 15.65 -2.68 -18.66
CA PRO A 36 15.69 -3.74 -17.66
C PRO A 36 15.05 -3.33 -16.33
N MET A 37 15.32 -2.10 -15.88
CA MET A 37 14.74 -1.55 -14.65
C MET A 37 13.24 -1.29 -14.81
N ILE A 38 12.80 -0.77 -15.96
CA ILE A 38 11.39 -0.54 -16.24
C ILE A 38 10.61 -1.86 -16.24
N ASN A 39 11.14 -2.90 -16.87
CA ASN A 39 10.51 -4.22 -16.90
C ASN A 39 10.38 -4.82 -15.51
N PHE A 40 11.41 -4.64 -14.66
CA PHE A 40 11.33 -5.05 -13.26
C PHE A 40 10.21 -4.30 -12.51
N ILE A 41 10.06 -3.00 -12.72
CA ILE A 41 8.97 -2.21 -12.11
C ILE A 41 7.61 -2.71 -12.61
N LYS A 42 7.45 -2.93 -13.91
CA LYS A 42 6.20 -3.47 -14.49
C LYS A 42 5.84 -4.82 -13.86
N GLN A 43 6.80 -5.72 -13.74
CA GLN A 43 6.59 -7.02 -13.11
C GLN A 43 6.17 -6.85 -11.64
N ALA A 44 6.89 -6.04 -10.86
CA ALA A 44 6.57 -5.82 -9.45
C ALA A 44 5.17 -5.22 -9.26
N VAL A 45 4.77 -4.28 -10.11
CA VAL A 45 3.39 -3.73 -10.11
C VAL A 45 2.38 -4.82 -10.46
N GLY A 46 2.65 -5.63 -11.50
CA GLY A 46 1.80 -6.76 -11.88
C GLY A 46 1.62 -7.78 -10.75
N ASP A 47 2.69 -8.13 -10.04
CA ASP A 47 2.66 -9.08 -8.92
C ASP A 47 1.77 -8.56 -7.78
N VAL A 48 1.85 -7.26 -7.47
CA VAL A 48 0.97 -6.62 -6.47
C VAL A 48 -0.48 -6.64 -6.92
N LEU A 49 -0.76 -6.28 -8.18
CA LEU A 49 -2.12 -6.23 -8.71
C LEU A 49 -2.77 -7.62 -8.80
N ASN A 50 -1.98 -8.66 -9.02
CA ASN A 50 -2.45 -10.05 -9.10
C ASN A 50 -2.59 -10.72 -7.72
N HIS A 51 -2.17 -10.06 -6.63
CA HIS A 51 -2.28 -10.63 -5.30
C HIS A 51 -3.76 -10.74 -4.88
N SER A 52 -4.17 -11.88 -4.33
CA SER A 52 -5.55 -12.18 -3.91
C SER A 52 -6.21 -11.19 -2.92
N ASN A 53 -5.40 -10.42 -2.20
CA ASN A 53 -5.83 -9.43 -1.22
C ASN A 53 -6.04 -8.05 -1.84
N VAL A 54 -5.58 -7.84 -3.08
CA VAL A 54 -5.73 -6.61 -3.83
C VAL A 54 -6.94 -6.78 -4.74
N LYS A 55 -7.96 -5.94 -4.52
CA LYS A 55 -9.21 -5.95 -5.31
C LYS A 55 -9.59 -4.52 -5.66
N ASP A 56 -10.25 -4.36 -6.79
CA ASP A 56 -10.89 -3.11 -7.21
C ASP A 56 -9.95 -1.88 -7.26
N VAL A 57 -8.69 -2.07 -7.67
CA VAL A 57 -7.74 -0.96 -7.85
C VAL A 57 -8.16 -0.13 -9.06
N LYS A 58 -8.44 1.16 -8.82
CA LYS A 58 -8.92 2.08 -9.87
C LYS A 58 -7.84 2.98 -10.43
N LEU A 59 -6.83 3.31 -9.61
CA LEU A 59 -5.82 4.31 -9.92
C LEU A 59 -4.43 3.80 -9.52
N ILE A 60 -3.44 4.12 -10.34
CA ILE A 60 -2.01 4.04 -9.98
C ILE A 60 -1.47 5.47 -10.00
N PHE A 61 -0.84 5.90 -8.90
CA PHE A 61 -0.13 7.18 -8.85
C PHE A 61 1.36 6.96 -9.02
N LEU A 62 1.95 7.58 -10.05
CA LEU A 62 3.39 7.56 -10.27
C LEU A 62 4.01 8.76 -9.55
N VAL A 63 4.78 8.53 -8.51
CA VAL A 63 5.39 9.57 -7.65
C VAL A 63 6.89 9.32 -7.42
N GLY A 64 7.61 10.34 -6.98
CA GLY A 64 9.06 10.34 -6.78
C GLY A 64 9.83 10.90 -7.98
N GLY A 65 11.16 11.09 -7.83
CA GLY A 65 11.97 11.70 -8.90
C GLY A 65 12.02 10.88 -10.19
N LEU A 66 12.02 9.54 -10.10
CA LEU A 66 11.96 8.67 -11.28
C LEU A 66 10.64 8.79 -12.03
N ALA A 67 9.56 9.13 -11.35
CA ALA A 67 8.25 9.34 -11.95
C ALA A 67 8.21 10.55 -12.89
N GLU A 68 9.17 11.47 -12.80
CA GLU A 68 9.27 12.61 -13.71
C GLU A 68 9.88 12.24 -15.06
N SER A 69 10.50 11.06 -15.18
CA SER A 69 11.06 10.57 -16.43
C SER A 69 9.94 10.30 -17.46
N PRO A 70 9.95 10.95 -18.63
CA PRO A 70 8.97 10.69 -19.68
C PRO A 70 8.98 9.24 -20.16
N ILE A 71 10.16 8.60 -20.16
CA ILE A 71 10.32 7.20 -20.57
C ILE A 71 9.57 6.29 -19.60
N ILE A 72 9.72 6.49 -18.30
CA ILE A 72 9.03 5.68 -17.27
C ILE A 72 7.52 5.93 -17.31
N GLN A 73 7.10 7.20 -17.39
CA GLN A 73 5.68 7.53 -17.48
C GLN A 73 5.02 6.85 -18.68
N GLN A 74 5.65 6.92 -19.86
CA GLN A 74 5.14 6.29 -21.07
C GLN A 74 5.06 4.78 -20.92
N GLU A 75 6.14 4.13 -20.49
CA GLU A 75 6.21 2.67 -20.37
C GLU A 75 5.21 2.10 -19.36
N ILE A 76 5.08 2.71 -18.19
CA ILE A 76 4.12 2.27 -17.16
C ILE A 76 2.69 2.57 -17.58
N THR A 77 2.43 3.73 -18.18
CA THR A 77 1.09 4.06 -18.67
C THR A 77 0.66 3.10 -19.77
N GLN A 78 1.54 2.81 -20.74
CA GLN A 78 1.22 1.86 -21.82
C GLN A 78 0.97 0.44 -21.32
N GLU A 79 1.68 0.00 -20.28
CA GLU A 79 1.51 -1.33 -19.69
C GLU A 79 0.14 -1.51 -19.04
N PHE A 80 -0.30 -0.51 -18.26
CA PHE A 80 -1.46 -0.66 -17.37
C PHE A 80 -2.72 0.11 -17.81
N CYS A 81 -2.64 0.99 -18.82
CA CYS A 81 -3.75 1.90 -19.17
C CYS A 81 -5.07 1.20 -19.53
N ASN A 82 -5.02 -0.02 -20.05
CA ASN A 82 -6.22 -0.77 -20.42
C ASN A 82 -6.96 -1.34 -19.20
N MET A 83 -6.29 -1.46 -18.06
CA MET A 83 -6.83 -2.04 -16.84
C MET A 83 -7.07 -0.98 -15.76
N ILE A 84 -6.11 -0.07 -15.58
CA ILE A 84 -6.05 0.87 -14.46
C ILE A 84 -5.60 2.23 -14.96
N LYS A 85 -6.23 3.30 -14.47
CA LYS A 85 -5.84 4.66 -14.83
C LYS A 85 -4.55 5.04 -14.10
N VAL A 86 -3.49 5.31 -14.86
CA VAL A 86 -2.22 5.83 -14.35
C VAL A 86 -2.28 7.36 -14.29
N ILE A 87 -1.88 7.94 -13.17
CA ILE A 87 -1.84 9.39 -12.93
C ILE A 87 -0.45 9.77 -12.44
N THR A 88 0.19 10.72 -13.12
CA THR A 88 1.43 11.35 -12.66
C THR A 88 1.11 12.78 -12.21
N PRO A 89 1.26 13.11 -10.92
CA PRO A 89 1.12 14.49 -10.46
C PRO A 89 2.14 15.42 -11.12
N SER A 90 1.80 16.70 -11.28
CA SER A 90 2.68 17.71 -11.90
C SER A 90 4.03 17.85 -11.19
N ASP A 91 4.05 17.69 -9.86
CA ASP A 91 5.26 17.69 -9.03
C ASP A 91 5.48 16.31 -8.42
N ALA A 92 5.70 15.30 -9.26
CA ALA A 92 5.79 13.91 -8.82
C ALA A 92 6.88 13.71 -7.75
N SER A 93 8.03 14.40 -7.87
CA SER A 93 9.12 14.36 -6.86
C SER A 93 8.72 14.96 -5.50
N LEU A 94 7.82 15.94 -5.48
CA LEU A 94 7.39 16.64 -4.26
C LEU A 94 6.05 16.14 -3.72
N ALA A 95 5.34 15.27 -4.44
CA ALA A 95 3.98 14.84 -4.10
C ALA A 95 3.87 14.30 -2.67
N ILE A 96 4.85 13.49 -2.24
CA ILE A 96 4.89 12.90 -0.89
C ILE A 96 5.07 13.99 0.17
N LEU A 97 6.04 14.90 -0.04
CA LEU A 97 6.32 16.00 0.89
C LEU A 97 5.12 16.94 1.02
N LYS A 98 4.50 17.32 -0.11
CA LYS A 98 3.30 18.16 -0.12
C LYS A 98 2.16 17.49 0.63
N GLY A 99 1.92 16.19 0.39
CA GLY A 99 0.90 15.43 1.11
C GLY A 99 1.14 15.40 2.63
N ALA A 100 2.40 15.19 3.05
CA ALA A 100 2.77 15.21 4.46
C ALA A 100 2.58 16.59 5.10
N LEU A 101 2.94 17.66 4.38
CA LEU A 101 2.72 19.03 4.84
C LEU A 101 1.23 19.34 5.01
N TYR A 102 0.40 19.02 4.01
CA TYR A 102 -1.05 19.22 4.10
C TYR A 102 -1.64 18.46 5.30
N PHE A 103 -1.24 17.20 5.49
CA PHE A 103 -1.69 16.41 6.63
C PHE A 103 -1.20 16.96 7.98
N GLY A 104 0.01 17.53 8.04
CA GLY A 104 0.54 18.16 9.24
C GLY A 104 -0.16 19.47 9.61
N ILE A 105 -0.61 20.23 8.61
CA ILE A 105 -1.38 21.47 8.81
C ILE A 105 -2.81 21.13 9.25
N ASP A 106 -3.45 20.21 8.56
CA ASP A 106 -4.81 19.77 8.87
C ASP A 106 -4.92 18.23 8.83
N PRO A 107 -4.85 17.57 10.00
CA PRO A 107 -5.06 16.12 10.08
C PRO A 107 -6.47 15.68 9.66
N MET A 108 -7.47 16.57 9.61
CA MET A 108 -8.84 16.25 9.19
C MET A 108 -8.95 16.00 7.69
N ILE A 109 -7.93 16.34 6.89
CA ILE A 109 -7.89 16.02 5.45
C ILE A 109 -8.05 14.52 5.17
N VAL A 110 -7.71 13.66 6.14
CA VAL A 110 -8.03 12.22 6.12
C VAL A 110 -9.11 11.93 7.16
N GLU A 111 -10.36 12.22 6.83
CA GLU A 111 -11.48 12.13 7.77
C GLU A 111 -11.73 10.73 8.32
N ARG A 112 -11.47 9.70 7.50
CA ARG A 112 -11.79 8.30 7.81
C ARG A 112 -10.62 7.38 7.52
N ARG A 113 -10.47 6.37 8.38
CA ARG A 113 -9.54 5.26 8.20
C ARG A 113 -10.30 3.96 8.35
N ARG A 114 -9.93 2.95 7.56
CA ARG A 114 -10.48 1.60 7.69
C ARG A 114 -9.56 0.74 8.53
N THR A 115 -10.14 -0.04 9.43
CA THR A 115 -9.40 -1.00 10.24
C THR A 115 -9.02 -2.23 9.42
N TYR A 116 -7.75 -2.63 9.54
CA TYR A 116 -7.27 -3.85 8.90
C TYR A 116 -7.65 -5.11 9.69
N LEU A 117 -7.74 -4.99 11.02
CA LEU A 117 -8.01 -6.10 11.94
C LEU A 117 -9.29 -5.86 12.72
N THR A 118 -9.80 -6.94 13.30
CA THR A 118 -10.83 -6.87 14.32
C THR A 118 -10.19 -6.50 15.66
N TYR A 119 -10.69 -5.45 16.30
CA TYR A 119 -10.31 -5.05 17.65
C TYR A 119 -11.48 -5.34 18.59
N GLY A 120 -11.18 -5.83 19.78
CA GLY A 120 -12.18 -6.23 20.78
C GLY A 120 -11.50 -6.76 22.04
N VAL A 121 -12.31 -7.28 22.96
CA VAL A 121 -11.83 -7.83 24.23
C VAL A 121 -12.45 -9.20 24.50
N GLY A 122 -11.74 -10.03 25.25
CA GLY A 122 -12.28 -11.28 25.78
C GLY A 122 -13.24 -11.02 26.95
N ILE A 123 -14.45 -11.56 26.88
CA ILE A 123 -15.47 -11.43 27.92
C ILE A 123 -15.99 -12.79 28.39
N LEU A 124 -16.65 -12.75 29.55
CA LEU A 124 -17.50 -13.80 30.08
C LEU A 124 -18.95 -13.32 29.97
N ASP A 125 -19.83 -14.13 29.37
CA ASP A 125 -21.26 -13.82 29.31
C ASP A 125 -22.11 -15.06 29.64
N ARG A 126 -23.40 -14.86 29.90
CA ARG A 126 -24.33 -15.97 30.15
C ARG A 126 -24.34 -16.94 28.98
N PHE A 127 -24.35 -18.22 29.28
CA PHE A 127 -24.36 -19.25 28.25
C PHE A 127 -25.70 -19.23 27.50
N ASP A 128 -25.64 -19.04 26.18
CA ASP A 128 -26.78 -19.18 25.26
C ASP A 128 -26.51 -20.34 24.31
N LEU A 129 -27.33 -21.39 24.41
CA LEU A 129 -27.19 -22.61 23.60
C LEU A 129 -27.30 -22.34 22.08
N ARG A 130 -27.93 -21.23 21.65
CA ARG A 130 -28.09 -20.89 20.23
C ARG A 130 -26.83 -20.30 19.61
N HIS A 131 -26.01 -19.61 20.41
CA HIS A 131 -24.88 -18.82 19.92
C HIS A 131 -23.53 -19.29 20.47
N HIS A 132 -23.52 -19.92 21.66
CA HIS A 132 -22.29 -20.30 22.35
C HIS A 132 -21.99 -21.80 22.19
N PRO A 133 -20.73 -22.16 21.88
CA PRO A 133 -20.33 -23.55 21.79
C PRO A 133 -20.33 -24.18 23.19
N THR A 134 -20.91 -25.37 23.32
CA THR A 134 -20.99 -26.11 24.60
C THR A 134 -19.61 -26.44 25.18
N SER A 135 -18.55 -26.50 24.37
CA SER A 135 -17.17 -26.68 24.83
C SER A 135 -16.63 -25.52 25.67
N LYS A 136 -17.19 -24.31 25.51
CA LYS A 136 -16.82 -23.11 26.28
C LYS A 136 -17.79 -22.86 27.46
N LYS A 137 -18.70 -23.79 27.72
CA LYS A 137 -19.67 -23.69 28.81
C LYS A 137 -19.03 -24.04 30.15
N VAL A 138 -19.17 -23.15 31.13
CA VAL A 138 -18.75 -23.35 32.51
C VAL A 138 -19.94 -23.12 33.43
N LYS A 139 -20.12 -24.00 34.42
CA LYS A 139 -21.18 -23.86 35.42
C LYS A 139 -20.58 -23.38 36.74
N THR A 140 -21.05 -22.24 37.23
CA THR A 140 -20.60 -21.64 38.49
C THR A 140 -21.79 -21.02 39.19
N ASN A 141 -21.93 -21.28 40.50
CA ASN A 141 -22.99 -20.73 41.35
C ASN A 141 -24.40 -20.82 40.74
N ARG A 142 -24.79 -22.01 40.27
CA ARG A 142 -26.09 -22.29 39.63
C ARG A 142 -26.36 -21.57 38.30
N CYS A 143 -25.44 -20.73 37.83
CA CYS A 143 -25.50 -20.09 36.52
C CYS A 143 -24.56 -20.78 35.52
N GLU A 144 -24.93 -20.72 34.25
CA GLU A 144 -24.12 -21.23 33.15
C GLU A 144 -23.54 -20.03 32.38
N TRP A 145 -22.23 -20.05 32.20
CA TRP A 145 -21.46 -18.99 31.57
C TRP A 145 -20.71 -19.55 30.35
N CYS A 146 -20.45 -18.69 29.37
CA CYS A 146 -19.54 -18.98 28.28
C CYS A 146 -18.27 -18.15 28.47
N ILE A 147 -17.14 -18.85 28.56
CA ILE A 147 -15.81 -18.24 28.65
C ILE A 147 -15.28 -17.90 27.25
N ASP A 148 -14.28 -17.00 27.18
CA ASP A 148 -13.51 -16.72 25.96
C ASP A 148 -14.40 -16.30 24.77
N ILE A 149 -15.35 -15.39 25.03
CA ILE A 149 -16.11 -14.71 23.99
C ILE A 149 -15.31 -13.50 23.55
N PHE A 150 -15.10 -13.34 22.25
CA PHE A 150 -14.47 -12.14 21.71
C PHE A 150 -15.53 -11.08 21.38
N ASP A 151 -15.68 -10.10 22.27
CA ASP A 151 -16.58 -8.96 22.06
C ASP A 151 -15.92 -7.90 21.16
N LYS A 152 -16.33 -7.89 19.89
CA LYS A 152 -15.81 -6.98 18.85
C LYS A 152 -16.20 -5.53 19.15
N TYR A 153 -15.23 -4.62 19.05
CA TYR A 153 -15.45 -3.16 19.01
C TYR A 153 -15.60 -2.69 17.58
N ILE A 154 -14.69 -3.14 16.72
CA ILE A 154 -14.64 -2.81 15.30
C ILE A 154 -13.97 -3.96 14.54
N GLY A 155 -14.43 -4.22 13.33
CA GLY A 155 -13.99 -5.29 12.44
C GLY A 155 -13.23 -4.76 11.23
N PRO A 156 -12.82 -5.65 10.32
CA PRO A 156 -12.12 -5.25 9.10
C PRO A 156 -13.02 -4.36 8.23
N ASP A 157 -12.40 -3.42 7.53
CA ASP A 157 -13.04 -2.49 6.59
C ASP A 157 -14.09 -1.53 7.18
N GLU A 158 -14.25 -1.52 8.50
CA GLU A 158 -15.12 -0.55 9.17
C GLU A 158 -14.43 0.82 9.33
N ASP A 159 -15.18 1.89 9.10
CA ASP A 159 -14.67 3.27 9.15
C ASP A 159 -14.52 3.77 10.60
N ILE A 160 -13.31 4.21 10.94
CA ILE A 160 -13.01 5.04 12.11
C ILE A 160 -12.87 6.48 11.65
N VAL A 161 -13.76 7.34 12.16
CA VAL A 161 -13.63 8.79 12.05
C VAL A 161 -12.58 9.27 13.05
N LEU A 162 -11.71 10.19 12.65
CA LEU A 162 -10.76 10.82 13.56
C LEU A 162 -11.46 11.42 14.79
N GLY A 163 -10.94 11.13 15.98
CA GLY A 163 -11.54 11.57 17.26
C GLY A 163 -12.70 10.71 17.77
N LYS A 164 -13.17 9.71 17.01
CA LYS A 164 -14.20 8.77 17.49
C LYS A 164 -13.61 7.80 18.51
N THR A 165 -14.25 7.66 19.67
CA THR A 165 -13.95 6.62 20.66
C THR A 165 -15.10 5.62 20.72
N ILE A 166 -14.78 4.33 20.66
CA ILE A 166 -15.74 3.25 20.92
C ILE A 166 -15.61 2.88 22.38
N VAL A 167 -16.68 3.09 23.15
CA VAL A 167 -16.71 2.78 24.58
C VAL A 167 -17.73 1.67 24.82
N LYS A 168 -17.27 0.59 25.46
CA LYS A 168 -18.11 -0.46 26.03
C LYS A 168 -17.78 -0.60 27.50
N SER A 169 -18.80 -0.83 28.33
CA SER A 169 -18.65 -0.99 29.77
C SER A 169 -18.80 -2.45 30.16
N TYR A 170 -17.86 -2.93 30.98
CA TYR A 170 -17.85 -4.29 31.49
C TYR A 170 -17.92 -4.26 33.01
N THR A 171 -18.59 -5.26 33.60
CA THR A 171 -18.63 -5.42 35.05
C THR A 171 -18.12 -6.81 35.39
N LEU A 172 -17.26 -6.90 36.41
CA LEU A 172 -16.78 -8.17 36.91
C LEU A 172 -17.98 -9.00 37.41
N SER A 173 -17.98 -10.28 37.08
CA SER A 173 -18.88 -11.21 37.75
C SER A 173 -18.58 -11.19 39.25
N LYS A 174 -19.62 -10.99 40.07
CA LYS A 174 -19.45 -10.96 41.53
C LYS A 174 -18.86 -12.31 41.97
N PRO A 175 -17.75 -12.35 42.72
CA PRO A 175 -17.28 -13.59 43.29
C PRO A 175 -18.29 -14.06 44.34
N GLY A 176 -18.97 -15.18 44.08
CA GLY A 176 -19.76 -15.90 45.09
C GLY A 176 -21.28 -15.70 45.15
N MET A 177 -21.95 -15.24 44.09
CA MET A 177 -23.42 -15.38 43.97
C MET A 177 -23.82 -16.40 42.92
#